data_AF-A0A958IT80-F1
#
_entry.id   AF-A0A958IT80-F1
#
_cell.length_a   1.000
_cell.length_b   1.000
_cell.length_c   1.000
_cell.angle_alpha   90.00
_cell.angle_beta   90.00
_cell.angle_gamma   90.00
#
_symmetry.space_group_name_H-M   'P 1'
#
loop_
_entity.id
_entity.type
_entity.pdbx_description
1 polymer ?
#
loop_
_entity_poly.entity_id
_entity_poly.type
_entity_poly.pdbx_seq_one_letter_code
_entity_poly.pdbx_strand_id
1 'polypeptide(L)'
;RGYVLRRILRRAARFGRKLEMHEPFIFKLVPTLVELYGGAFPEIVEKAPYVMDVIRSEEESFNKTLDRGIEIFNDIISELKAKKQSVIPGGEAFKLYDTFGFPVDLTRVMAEEIGFSVDEDGFTVEMEKQRERARKAGKFTLQESEAGDWQVLNPAEETTFVGYETHDLETRIHKYTRRNGHYHLILIETPFYAESGGQVGDRGKIIGDGFELEVLDTQKESDHNVCICRAEGDVTLTGGPVRAVVDMELRKPTTYNHTATHLLHAALREVLGEHVRQAGSLVAPDHLRFDFTHFKKVEPEQLETIERIVNRQIREDYPVRYEYTDFNAAKQRGAMALFGEKYGDVVRVVSIA
;
A
#
# COMPACT_ATOMS: atom_id res chain seq x y z
N ARG A 1 1.81 -0.40 15.41
CA ARG A 1 3.07 -0.46 16.20
C ARG A 1 3.91 0.82 16.07
N GLY A 2 4.24 1.31 14.87
CA GLY A 2 5.04 2.54 14.70
C GLY A 2 4.47 3.82 15.32
N TYR A 3 3.14 3.96 15.40
CA TYR A 3 2.49 5.10 16.06
C TYR A 3 2.88 5.24 17.56
N VAL A 4 2.90 4.12 18.30
CA VAL A 4 3.22 4.13 19.74
C VAL A 4 4.68 4.51 19.98
N LEU A 5 5.60 4.01 19.16
CA LEU A 5 7.02 4.35 19.24
C LEU A 5 7.26 5.84 18.97
N ARG A 6 6.64 6.38 17.91
CA ARG A 6 6.69 7.82 17.61
C ARG A 6 6.12 8.64 18.76
N ARG A 7 5.03 8.21 19.37
CA ARG A 7 4.44 8.89 20.53
C ARG A 7 5.42 8.99 21.70
N ILE A 8 6.13 7.91 22.04
CA ILE A 8 7.11 7.90 23.14
C ILE A 8 8.28 8.83 22.82
N LEU A 9 8.82 8.74 21.61
CA LEU A 9 9.93 9.59 21.15
C LEU A 9 9.55 11.08 21.20
N ARG A 10 8.39 11.45 20.67
CA ARG A 10 7.92 12.84 20.65
C ARG A 10 7.70 13.41 22.06
N ARG A 11 7.24 12.56 23.00
CA ARG A 11 7.13 12.94 24.42
C ARG A 11 8.50 13.22 25.03
N ALA A 12 9.49 12.38 24.78
CA ALA A 12 10.86 12.61 25.23
C ALA A 12 11.47 13.87 24.63
N ALA A 13 11.29 14.12 23.33
CA ALA A 13 11.77 15.32 22.64
C ALA A 13 11.19 16.61 23.27
N ARG A 14 9.89 16.61 23.62
CA ARG A 14 9.25 17.71 24.34
C ARG A 14 9.84 17.93 25.73
N PHE A 15 10.16 16.87 26.48
CA PHE A 15 10.85 17.03 27.76
C PHE A 15 12.26 17.57 27.58
N GLY A 16 12.96 17.19 26.50
CA GLY A 16 14.22 17.82 26.10
C GLY A 16 14.09 19.33 25.91
N ARG A 17 13.00 19.80 25.28
CA ARG A 17 12.74 21.26 25.14
C ARG A 17 12.59 21.99 26.48
N LYS A 18 12.02 21.35 27.50
CA LYS A 18 11.97 21.92 28.86
C LYS A 18 13.36 22.05 29.51
N LEU A 19 14.33 21.26 29.05
CA LEU A 19 15.72 21.26 29.51
C LEU A 19 16.63 22.07 28.57
N GLU A 20 16.07 22.93 27.71
CA GLU A 20 16.81 23.73 26.72
C GLU A 20 17.62 22.89 25.72
N MET A 21 17.20 21.64 25.49
CA MET A 21 17.81 20.76 24.49
C MET A 21 17.13 20.97 23.14
N HIS A 22 17.83 21.69 22.25
CA HIS A 22 17.32 22.03 20.92
C HIS A 22 17.72 21.00 19.84
N GLU A 23 18.86 20.34 20.04
CA GLU A 23 19.40 19.33 19.12
C GLU A 23 18.87 17.92 19.42
N PRO A 24 18.83 17.02 18.42
CA PRO A 24 18.50 15.61 18.64
C PRO A 24 19.43 14.97 19.67
N PHE A 25 18.85 14.27 20.65
CA PHE A 25 19.61 13.69 21.75
C PHE A 25 19.17 12.28 22.12
N ILE A 26 17.96 11.85 21.76
CA ILE A 26 17.42 10.56 22.20
C ILE A 26 18.26 9.41 21.64
N PHE A 27 18.75 9.54 20.39
CA PHE A 27 19.60 8.54 19.77
C PHE A 27 20.94 8.34 20.51
N LYS A 28 21.40 9.35 21.26
CA LYS A 28 22.64 9.27 22.06
C LYS A 28 22.49 8.36 23.29
N LEU A 29 21.27 7.94 23.63
CA LEU A 29 21.00 6.99 24.70
C LEU A 29 21.15 5.52 24.24
N VAL A 30 21.14 5.26 22.93
CA VAL A 30 21.23 3.89 22.38
C VAL A 30 22.54 3.19 22.77
N PRO A 31 23.74 3.84 22.70
CA PRO A 31 24.98 3.19 23.14
C PRO A 31 24.94 2.70 24.59
N THR A 32 24.37 3.49 25.51
CA THR A 32 24.20 3.07 26.91
C THR A 32 23.27 1.88 27.06
N LEU A 33 22.20 1.81 26.25
CA LEU A 33 21.30 0.65 26.23
C LEU A 33 22.03 -0.61 25.73
N VAL A 34 22.86 -0.47 24.69
CA VAL A 34 23.68 -1.56 24.13
C VAL A 34 24.68 -2.06 25.17
N GLU A 35 25.31 -1.16 25.93
CA GLU A 35 26.25 -1.52 26.99
C GLU A 35 25.57 -2.34 28.10
N LEU A 36 24.38 -1.92 28.55
CA LEU A 36 23.66 -2.56 29.64
C LEU A 36 23.00 -3.90 29.25
N TYR A 37 22.48 -4.00 28.03
CA TYR A 37 21.61 -5.11 27.62
C TYR A 37 22.15 -5.95 26.46
N GLY A 38 23.21 -5.50 25.77
CA GLY A 38 23.72 -6.16 24.57
C GLY A 38 24.20 -7.59 24.78
N GLY A 39 24.63 -7.93 26.01
CA GLY A 39 25.02 -9.31 26.36
C GLY A 39 23.84 -10.29 26.38
N ALA A 40 22.64 -9.83 26.75
CA ALA A 40 21.43 -10.64 26.78
C ALA A 40 20.65 -10.59 25.46
N PHE A 41 20.78 -9.51 24.71
CA PHE A 41 20.05 -9.26 23.46
C PHE A 41 21.03 -8.84 22.34
N PRO A 42 21.71 -9.81 21.70
CA PRO A 42 22.67 -9.54 20.62
C PRO A 42 22.08 -8.76 19.44
N GLU A 43 20.78 -8.92 19.18
CA GLU A 43 20.06 -8.24 18.11
C GLU A 43 20.00 -6.71 18.30
N ILE A 44 20.10 -6.22 19.54
CA ILE A 44 20.16 -4.79 19.84
C ILE A 44 21.52 -4.23 19.44
N VAL A 45 22.59 -5.00 19.62
CA VAL A 45 23.95 -4.63 19.23
C VAL A 45 24.02 -4.52 17.70
N GLU A 46 23.55 -5.55 17.00
CA GLU A 46 23.56 -5.62 15.53
C GLU A 46 22.78 -4.46 14.91
N LYS A 47 21.62 -4.12 15.47
CA LYS A 47 20.73 -3.08 14.93
C LYS A 47 20.97 -1.68 15.48
N ALA A 48 21.93 -1.50 16.38
CA ALA A 48 22.18 -0.21 17.03
C ALA A 48 22.39 0.95 16.03
N PRO A 49 23.21 0.81 14.97
CA PRO A 49 23.40 1.89 14.01
C PRO A 49 22.08 2.29 13.32
N TYR A 50 21.30 1.30 12.88
CA TYR A 50 19.99 1.53 12.27
C TYR A 50 19.01 2.19 13.24
N VAL A 51 18.93 1.73 14.48
CA VAL A 51 18.03 2.29 15.50
C VAL A 51 18.41 3.73 15.82
N MET A 52 19.71 4.04 15.93
CA MET A 52 20.20 5.39 16.14
C MET A 52 19.78 6.32 15.00
N ASP A 53 19.94 5.88 13.75
CA ASP A 53 19.54 6.67 12.57
C ASP A 53 18.04 6.90 12.51
N VAL A 54 17.22 5.89 12.81
CA VAL A 54 15.76 6.01 12.86
C VAL A 54 15.32 7.00 13.94
N ILE A 55 15.87 6.88 15.16
CA ILE A 55 15.53 7.78 16.27
C ILE A 55 15.95 9.21 15.92
N ARG A 56 17.18 9.40 15.44
CA ARG A 56 17.70 10.71 15.03
C ARG A 56 16.83 11.34 13.96
N SER A 57 16.51 10.61 12.88
CA SER A 57 15.71 11.12 11.78
C SER A 57 14.29 11.50 12.19
N GLU A 58 13.63 10.70 13.04
CA GLU A 58 12.29 11.02 13.55
C GLU A 58 12.34 12.23 14.49
N GLU A 59 13.37 12.32 15.35
CA GLU A 59 13.56 13.45 16.27
C GLU A 59 13.85 14.75 15.50
N GLU A 60 14.72 14.72 14.50
CA GLU A 60 15.00 15.86 13.61
C GLU A 60 13.74 16.32 12.86
N SER A 61 13.00 15.37 12.28
CA SER A 61 11.74 15.68 11.59
C SER A 61 10.71 16.30 12.52
N PHE A 62 10.63 15.81 13.76
CA PHE A 62 9.69 16.32 14.74
C PHE A 62 10.12 17.68 15.30
N ASN A 63 11.40 17.89 15.57
CA ASN A 63 11.92 19.15 16.08
C ASN A 63 11.61 20.33 15.15
N LYS A 64 11.55 20.11 13.83
CA LYS A 64 11.16 21.13 12.84
C LYS A 64 9.74 21.66 13.05
N THR A 65 8.83 20.85 13.57
CA THR A 65 7.42 21.25 13.79
C THR A 65 7.06 21.44 15.26
N LEU A 66 7.89 20.94 16.17
CA LEU A 66 7.66 21.00 17.61
C LEU A 66 7.54 22.42 18.13
N ASP A 67 8.51 23.28 17.81
CA ASP A 67 8.55 24.66 18.33
C ASP A 67 7.33 25.45 17.85
N ARG A 68 6.99 25.32 16.57
CA ARG A 68 5.78 25.92 16.00
C ARG A 68 4.49 25.37 16.60
N GLY A 69 4.43 24.07 16.86
CA GLY A 69 3.28 23.44 17.52
C GLY A 69 3.08 23.92 18.95
N ILE A 70 4.18 24.14 19.70
CA ILE A 70 4.15 24.72 21.05
C ILE A 70 3.64 26.16 21.02
N GLU A 71 4.09 26.98 20.06
CA GLU A 71 3.58 28.35 19.88
C GLU A 71 2.06 28.36 19.65
N ILE A 72 1.57 27.58 18.68
CA ILE A 72 0.13 27.52 18.35
C ILE A 72 -0.68 27.00 19.54
N PHE A 73 -0.17 26.00 20.26
CA PHE A 73 -0.81 25.52 21.49
C PHE A 73 -0.94 26.66 22.52
N ASN A 74 0.13 27.44 22.74
CA ASN A 74 0.11 28.54 23.69
C ASN A 74 -0.88 29.66 23.27
N ASP A 75 -1.02 29.92 21.97
CA ASP A 75 -2.00 30.86 21.44
C ASP A 75 -3.44 30.38 21.74
N ILE A 76 -3.76 29.11 21.46
CA ILE A 76 -5.05 28.49 21.77
C ILE A 76 -5.36 28.60 23.26
N ILE A 77 -4.39 28.28 24.13
CA ILE A 77 -4.55 28.39 25.58
C ILE A 77 -4.82 29.84 26.00
N SER A 78 -4.13 30.81 25.40
CA SER A 78 -4.29 32.22 25.73
C SER A 78 -5.70 32.71 25.36
N GLU A 79 -6.22 32.31 24.21
CA GLU A 79 -7.60 32.61 23.81
C GLU A 79 -8.65 31.96 24.73
N LEU A 80 -8.44 30.69 25.10
CA LEU A 80 -9.36 29.98 25.99
C LEU A 80 -9.37 30.59 27.39
N LYS A 81 -8.20 30.99 27.91
CA LYS A 81 -8.10 31.75 29.17
C LYS A 81 -8.87 33.07 29.10
N ALA A 82 -8.76 33.81 28.01
CA ALA A 82 -9.53 35.04 27.80
C ALA A 82 -11.04 34.80 27.79
N LYS A 83 -11.47 33.65 27.24
CA LYS A 83 -12.87 33.20 27.21
C LYS A 83 -13.32 32.47 28.49
N LYS A 84 -12.45 32.34 29.51
CA LYS A 84 -12.67 31.58 30.75
C LYS A 84 -13.07 30.12 30.51
N GLN A 85 -12.50 29.50 29.48
CA GLN A 85 -12.69 28.09 29.14
C GLN A 85 -11.42 27.31 29.51
N SER A 86 -11.59 26.08 29.97
CA SER A 86 -10.51 25.16 30.34
C SER A 86 -10.46 23.88 29.49
N VAL A 87 -11.30 23.80 28.46
CA VAL A 87 -11.39 22.66 27.55
C VAL A 87 -10.94 23.10 26.15
N ILE A 88 -9.93 22.45 25.60
CA ILE A 88 -9.47 22.63 24.22
C ILE A 88 -10.47 21.91 23.30
N PRO A 89 -11.16 22.63 22.39
CA PRO A 89 -12.12 22.01 21.49
C PRO A 89 -11.47 20.95 20.60
N GLY A 90 -12.20 19.86 20.31
CA GLY A 90 -11.68 18.76 19.51
C GLY A 90 -11.21 19.17 18.11
N GLY A 91 -11.86 20.18 17.51
CA GLY A 91 -11.45 20.76 16.22
C GLY A 91 -10.09 21.48 16.26
N GLU A 92 -9.77 22.17 17.35
CA GLU A 92 -8.45 22.82 17.51
C GLU A 92 -7.35 21.77 17.79
N ALA A 93 -7.66 20.76 18.60
CA ALA A 93 -6.77 19.61 18.80
C ALA A 93 -6.54 18.83 17.48
N PHE A 94 -7.59 18.68 16.66
CA PHE A 94 -7.51 18.07 15.34
C PHE A 94 -6.65 18.92 14.39
N LYS A 95 -6.81 20.24 14.38
CA LYS A 95 -5.99 21.15 13.57
C LYS A 95 -4.51 21.10 13.94
N LEU A 96 -4.19 21.06 15.24
CA LEU A 96 -2.82 20.83 15.74
C LEU A 96 -2.25 19.53 15.18
N TYR A 97 -3.03 18.45 15.22
CA TYR A 97 -2.63 17.13 14.74
C TYR A 97 -2.48 17.04 13.21
N ASP A 98 -3.52 17.41 12.47
CA ASP A 98 -3.64 17.19 11.03
C ASP A 98 -2.81 18.19 10.22
N THR A 99 -2.92 19.48 10.56
CA THR A 99 -2.28 20.57 9.80
C THR A 99 -0.83 20.77 10.22
N PHE A 100 -0.54 20.70 11.51
CA PHE A 100 0.78 21.07 12.05
C PHE A 100 1.59 19.85 12.52
N GLY A 101 1.03 18.63 12.39
CA GLY A 101 1.70 17.39 12.78
C GLY A 101 1.93 17.25 14.29
N PHE A 102 1.26 18.08 15.10
CA PHE A 102 1.43 18.15 16.55
C PHE A 102 0.58 17.08 17.24
N PRO A 103 1.19 16.06 17.87
CA PRO A 103 0.45 14.91 18.39
C PRO A 103 -0.60 15.30 19.43
N VAL A 104 -1.81 14.75 19.30
CA VAL A 104 -2.88 14.91 20.30
C VAL A 104 -2.43 14.47 21.69
N ASP A 105 -1.61 13.42 21.80
CA ASP A 105 -1.05 12.98 23.08
C ASP A 105 -0.18 14.04 23.75
N LEU A 106 0.54 14.86 22.96
CA LEU A 106 1.33 15.97 23.49
C LEU A 106 0.43 17.13 23.91
N THR A 107 -0.58 17.46 23.10
CA THR A 107 -1.63 18.42 23.47
C THR A 107 -2.27 18.07 24.81
N ARG A 108 -2.62 16.79 25.03
CA ARG A 108 -3.18 16.30 26.30
C ARG A 108 -2.24 16.51 27.48
N VAL A 109 -1.01 16.02 27.36
CA VAL A 109 0.01 16.15 28.44
C VAL A 109 0.26 17.62 28.76
N MET A 110 0.34 18.48 27.75
CA MET A 110 0.56 19.91 27.95
C MET A 110 -0.65 20.62 28.56
N ALA A 111 -1.87 20.23 28.18
CA ALA A 111 -3.10 20.76 28.75
C ALA A 111 -3.23 20.37 30.23
N GLU A 112 -3.01 19.10 30.56
CA GLU A 112 -3.09 18.59 31.93
C GLU A 112 -2.13 19.33 32.88
N GLU A 113 -0.90 19.61 32.44
CA GLU A 113 0.10 20.34 33.24
C GLU A 113 -0.31 21.76 33.63
N ILE A 114 -1.23 22.38 32.90
CA ILE A 114 -1.73 23.74 33.17
C ILE A 114 -3.20 23.74 33.64
N GLY A 115 -3.76 22.58 33.95
CA GLY A 115 -5.15 22.44 34.43
C GLY A 115 -6.22 22.53 33.35
N PHE A 116 -5.86 22.29 32.09
CA PHE A 116 -6.77 22.21 30.94
C PHE A 116 -7.04 20.75 30.56
N SER A 117 -8.12 20.51 29.82
CA SER A 117 -8.43 19.22 29.20
C SER A 117 -8.63 19.35 27.70
N VAL A 118 -8.62 18.22 26.98
CA VAL A 118 -8.91 18.16 25.54
C VAL A 118 -10.27 17.47 25.35
N ASP A 119 -11.10 18.01 24.46
CA ASP A 119 -12.33 17.37 24.00
C ASP A 119 -11.99 16.22 23.02
N GLU A 120 -11.83 15.02 23.59
CA GLU A 120 -11.48 13.79 22.87
C GLU A 120 -12.61 13.31 21.94
N ASP A 121 -13.87 13.53 22.33
CA ASP A 121 -15.03 13.12 21.54
C ASP A 121 -15.09 13.97 20.27
N GLY A 122 -14.94 15.30 20.40
CA GLY A 122 -14.85 16.20 19.26
C GLY A 122 -13.66 15.88 18.35
N PHE A 123 -12.50 15.51 18.90
CA PHE A 123 -11.33 15.10 18.12
C PHE A 123 -11.61 13.82 17.32
N THR A 124 -12.28 12.84 17.95
CA THR A 124 -12.64 11.56 17.33
C THR A 124 -13.59 11.77 16.15
N VAL A 125 -14.59 12.65 16.30
CA VAL A 125 -15.52 13.01 15.22
C VAL A 125 -14.78 13.59 14.01
N GLU A 126 -13.80 14.47 14.20
CA GLU A 126 -13.02 15.04 13.10
C GLU A 126 -12.11 13.99 12.42
N MET A 127 -11.52 13.08 13.21
CA MET A 127 -10.76 11.94 12.68
C MET A 127 -11.64 11.01 11.82
N GLU A 128 -12.89 10.78 12.20
CA GLU A 128 -13.85 10.00 11.41
C GLU A 128 -14.20 10.69 10.09
N LYS A 129 -14.50 11.99 10.13
CA LYS A 129 -14.73 12.79 8.92
C LYS A 129 -13.53 12.76 7.95
N GLN A 130 -12.31 12.75 8.46
CA GLN A 130 -11.11 12.60 7.63
C GLN A 130 -11.02 11.21 6.99
N ARG A 131 -11.26 10.15 7.79
CA ARG A 131 -11.27 8.76 7.30
C ARG A 131 -12.34 8.53 6.25
N GLU A 132 -13.53 9.09 6.42
CA GLU A 132 -14.61 8.99 5.43
C GLU A 132 -14.27 9.69 4.12
N ARG A 133 -13.65 10.87 4.17
CA ARG A 133 -13.15 11.58 2.98
C ARG A 133 -12.11 10.73 2.23
N ALA A 134 -11.16 10.13 2.94
CA ALA A 134 -10.17 9.23 2.35
C ALA A 134 -10.80 7.95 1.77
N ARG A 135 -11.80 7.37 2.45
CA ARG A 135 -12.54 6.20 1.96
C ARG A 135 -13.34 6.52 0.72
N LYS A 136 -14.04 7.66 0.64
CA LYS A 136 -14.80 8.06 -0.56
C LYS A 136 -13.89 8.26 -1.77
N ALA A 137 -12.66 8.72 -1.59
CA ALA A 137 -11.66 8.81 -2.65
C ALA A 137 -11.15 7.44 -3.13
N GLY A 138 -11.11 6.42 -2.26
CA GLY A 138 -10.69 5.05 -2.62
C GLY A 138 -11.83 4.07 -2.93
N LYS A 139 -13.09 4.41 -2.65
CA LYS A 139 -14.26 3.52 -2.78
C LYS A 139 -14.87 3.45 -4.17
N PHE A 140 -14.41 4.25 -5.14
CA PHE A 140 -15.03 4.26 -6.47
C PHE A 140 -14.92 2.90 -7.20
N THR A 141 -14.18 1.93 -6.66
CA THR A 141 -13.90 0.64 -7.34
C THR A 141 -14.45 -0.62 -6.66
N LEU A 142 -14.80 -0.64 -5.36
CA LEU A 142 -14.77 -1.93 -4.60
C LEU A 142 -15.94 -2.28 -3.65
N GLN A 143 -17.06 -1.57 -3.63
CA GLN A 143 -18.19 -1.99 -2.76
C GLN A 143 -19.54 -1.90 -3.45
N GLU A 144 -19.83 -2.88 -4.30
CA GLU A 144 -21.20 -3.32 -4.59
C GLU A 144 -21.17 -4.63 -5.41
N SER A 145 -20.98 -5.79 -4.77
CA SER A 145 -21.40 -7.07 -5.38
C SER A 145 -21.14 -8.29 -4.49
N GLU A 146 -22.08 -8.64 -3.63
CA GLU A 146 -22.29 -10.05 -3.25
C GLU A 146 -23.71 -10.55 -3.60
N ALA A 147 -24.54 -9.73 -4.26
CA ALA A 147 -25.86 -10.15 -4.71
C ALA A 147 -26.17 -9.54 -6.09
N GLY A 148 -25.59 -10.10 -7.14
CA GLY A 148 -26.06 -9.85 -8.51
C GLY A 148 -26.76 -11.10 -9.03
N ASP A 149 -27.92 -10.95 -9.67
CA ASP A 149 -28.58 -12.03 -10.42
C ASP A 149 -27.67 -12.44 -11.59
N TRP A 150 -26.86 -13.47 -11.37
CA TRP A 150 -26.02 -14.06 -12.41
C TRP A 150 -26.86 -14.97 -13.31
N GLN A 151 -26.82 -14.71 -14.60
CA GLN A 151 -27.34 -15.60 -15.62
C GLN A 151 -26.25 -16.62 -15.98
N VAL A 152 -26.46 -17.87 -15.56
CA VAL A 152 -25.51 -18.96 -15.82
C VAL A 152 -25.83 -19.58 -17.17
N LEU A 153 -24.83 -19.62 -18.05
CA LEU A 153 -24.97 -20.12 -19.43
C LEU A 153 -24.36 -21.51 -19.58
N ASN A 154 -23.23 -21.78 -18.92
CA ASN A 154 -22.53 -23.07 -18.96
C ASN A 154 -22.26 -23.59 -17.52
N PRO A 155 -23.28 -24.11 -16.80
CA PRO A 155 -23.18 -24.43 -15.36
C PRO A 155 -22.32 -25.66 -15.02
N ALA A 156 -22.06 -26.53 -15.99
CA ALA A 156 -21.32 -27.78 -15.78
C ALA A 156 -19.80 -27.62 -15.89
N GLU A 157 -19.31 -26.41 -16.15
CA GLU A 157 -17.91 -26.16 -16.49
C GLU A 157 -17.25 -25.21 -15.51
N GLU A 158 -16.03 -25.58 -15.11
CA GLU A 158 -15.21 -24.80 -14.20
C GLU A 158 -14.44 -23.71 -14.94
N THR A 159 -14.06 -22.67 -14.20
CA THR A 159 -13.39 -21.49 -14.76
C THR A 159 -11.89 -21.55 -14.49
N THR A 160 -11.06 -21.40 -15.51
CA THR A 160 -9.60 -21.47 -15.42
C THR A 160 -8.96 -20.23 -16.05
N PHE A 161 -7.92 -19.69 -15.39
CA PHE A 161 -7.09 -18.64 -15.96
C PHE A 161 -5.94 -19.25 -16.78
N VAL A 162 -5.84 -18.85 -18.05
CA VAL A 162 -4.85 -19.35 -19.03
C VAL A 162 -4.00 -18.22 -19.63
N GLY A 163 -4.06 -17.03 -19.02
CA GLY A 163 -3.39 -15.81 -19.48
C GLY A 163 -1.88 -15.77 -19.25
N TYR A 164 -1.28 -16.88 -18.81
CA TYR A 164 0.18 -17.06 -18.79
C TYR A 164 0.66 -17.72 -20.09
N GLU A 165 -0.18 -18.55 -20.71
CA GLU A 165 0.14 -19.36 -21.87
C GLU A 165 -0.38 -18.72 -23.17
N THR A 166 -1.59 -18.16 -23.14
CA THR A 166 -2.24 -17.57 -24.31
C THR A 166 -2.93 -16.25 -23.99
N HIS A 167 -2.99 -15.38 -24.99
CA HIS A 167 -3.60 -14.05 -24.92
C HIS A 167 -4.75 -13.91 -25.94
N ASP A 168 -4.99 -14.96 -26.72
CA ASP A 168 -6.00 -15.03 -27.78
C ASP A 168 -6.47 -16.48 -27.89
N LEU A 169 -7.72 -16.74 -27.51
CA LEU A 169 -8.31 -18.07 -27.62
C LEU A 169 -9.82 -18.04 -27.89
N GLU A 170 -10.32 -19.13 -28.44
CA GLU A 170 -11.73 -19.46 -28.44
C GLU A 170 -12.10 -20.11 -27.10
N THR A 171 -13.17 -19.64 -26.47
CA THR A 171 -13.67 -20.06 -25.16
C THR A 171 -15.20 -19.90 -25.13
N ARG A 172 -15.82 -20.02 -23.96
CA ARG A 172 -17.26 -19.81 -23.76
C ARG A 172 -17.53 -18.97 -22.53
N ILE A 173 -18.68 -18.29 -22.52
CA ILE A 173 -19.14 -17.52 -21.35
C ILE A 173 -19.73 -18.50 -20.33
N HIS A 174 -19.15 -18.56 -19.13
CA HIS A 174 -19.66 -19.38 -18.04
C HIS A 174 -20.94 -18.77 -17.46
N LYS A 175 -20.88 -17.49 -17.05
CA LYS A 175 -22.02 -16.73 -16.53
C LYS A 175 -21.81 -15.23 -16.73
N TYR A 176 -22.90 -14.47 -16.74
CA TYR A 176 -22.87 -13.01 -16.83
C TYR A 176 -23.92 -12.32 -15.96
N THR A 177 -23.71 -11.04 -15.71
CA THR A 177 -24.73 -10.15 -15.12
C THR A 177 -24.56 -8.73 -15.66
N ARG A 178 -25.56 -7.87 -15.47
CA ARG A 178 -25.50 -6.45 -15.88
C ARG A 178 -25.52 -5.57 -14.64
N ARG A 179 -24.47 -4.75 -14.46
CA ARG A 179 -24.32 -3.84 -13.32
C ARG A 179 -23.86 -2.48 -13.84
N ASN A 180 -24.47 -1.40 -13.37
CA ASN A 180 -24.07 -0.03 -13.73
C ASN A 180 -23.91 0.22 -15.24
N GLY A 181 -24.75 -0.41 -16.07
CA GLY A 181 -24.70 -0.30 -17.53
C GLY A 181 -23.64 -1.15 -18.23
N HIS A 182 -22.81 -1.88 -17.49
CA HIS A 182 -21.77 -2.78 -18.00
C HIS A 182 -22.15 -4.25 -17.89
N TYR A 183 -21.58 -5.08 -18.76
CA TYR A 183 -21.66 -6.53 -18.69
C TYR A 183 -20.50 -7.04 -17.83
N HIS A 184 -20.79 -7.80 -16.78
CA HIS A 184 -19.78 -8.51 -15.99
C HIS A 184 -19.78 -9.96 -16.44
N LEU A 185 -18.68 -10.42 -17.03
CA LEU A 185 -18.57 -11.75 -17.63
C LEU A 185 -17.53 -12.60 -16.89
N ILE A 186 -17.84 -13.88 -16.75
CA ILE A 186 -16.87 -14.90 -16.38
C ILE A 186 -16.80 -15.90 -17.53
N LEU A 187 -15.58 -16.16 -18.03
CA LEU A 187 -15.31 -17.13 -19.09
C LEU A 187 -14.90 -18.48 -18.50
N ILE A 188 -15.11 -19.56 -19.25
CA ILE A 188 -14.66 -20.91 -18.88
C ILE A 188 -13.13 -20.96 -18.86
N GLU A 189 -12.50 -20.59 -19.97
CA GLU A 189 -11.06 -20.29 -19.99
C GLU A 189 -10.89 -18.79 -20.26
N THR A 190 -10.18 -18.08 -19.38
CA THR A 190 -9.94 -16.64 -19.53
C THR A 190 -8.46 -16.32 -19.70
N PRO A 191 -8.08 -15.56 -20.75
CA PRO A 191 -6.73 -15.02 -20.88
C PRO A 191 -6.55 -13.72 -20.09
N PHE A 192 -7.64 -13.11 -19.61
CA PHE A 192 -7.64 -11.82 -18.94
C PHE A 192 -7.22 -11.97 -17.47
N TYR A 193 -6.08 -11.34 -17.14
CA TYR A 193 -5.58 -11.25 -15.77
C TYR A 193 -6.44 -10.27 -14.99
N ALA A 194 -6.98 -10.74 -13.87
CA ALA A 194 -7.72 -9.90 -12.94
C ALA A 194 -6.76 -9.08 -12.08
N GLU A 195 -7.09 -7.80 -11.84
CA GLU A 195 -6.31 -6.89 -10.99
C GLU A 195 -5.92 -7.58 -9.68
N SER A 196 -4.62 -7.68 -9.44
CA SER A 196 -4.07 -8.35 -8.26
C SER A 196 -2.59 -8.06 -8.09
N GLY A 197 -2.11 -8.01 -6.85
CA GLY A 197 -0.70 -7.78 -6.52
C GLY A 197 -0.19 -6.40 -6.94
N GLY A 198 -1.09 -5.41 -7.09
CA GLY A 198 -0.77 -4.07 -7.60
C GLY A 198 -0.79 -3.95 -9.13
N GLN A 199 -0.86 -5.06 -9.86
CA GLN A 199 -1.01 -5.04 -11.32
C GLN A 199 -2.47 -4.81 -11.71
N VAL A 200 -2.70 -3.84 -12.59
CA VAL A 200 -4.02 -3.51 -13.14
C VAL A 200 -4.60 -4.67 -13.97
N GLY A 201 -5.93 -4.75 -14.00
CA GLY A 201 -6.64 -5.75 -14.79
C GLY A 201 -6.42 -5.60 -16.29
N ASP A 202 -6.47 -6.72 -17.00
CA ASP A 202 -6.35 -6.71 -18.45
C ASP A 202 -7.57 -6.07 -19.13
N ARG A 203 -7.29 -5.55 -20.32
CA ARG A 203 -8.27 -5.02 -21.27
C ARG A 203 -8.19 -5.78 -22.58
N GLY A 204 -9.18 -5.59 -23.45
CA GLY A 204 -9.20 -6.22 -24.76
C GLY A 204 -10.62 -6.39 -25.27
N LYS A 205 -10.91 -7.53 -25.90
CA LYS A 205 -12.17 -7.78 -26.60
C LYS A 205 -12.66 -9.21 -26.40
N ILE A 206 -13.98 -9.37 -26.36
CA ILE A 206 -14.66 -10.66 -26.42
C ILE A 206 -15.62 -10.61 -27.62
N ILE A 207 -15.38 -11.47 -28.60
CA ILE A 207 -16.08 -11.46 -29.90
C ILE A 207 -16.93 -12.73 -29.98
N GLY A 208 -18.24 -12.58 -30.13
CA GLY A 208 -19.17 -13.69 -30.33
C GLY A 208 -19.92 -13.59 -31.65
N ASP A 209 -20.90 -14.47 -31.85
CA ASP A 209 -21.73 -14.44 -33.04
C ASP A 209 -22.62 -13.19 -33.08
N GLY A 210 -22.29 -12.25 -33.96
CA GLY A 210 -23.04 -11.01 -34.15
C GLY A 210 -22.85 -9.95 -33.08
N PHE A 211 -21.86 -10.09 -32.18
CA PHE A 211 -21.54 -9.07 -31.18
C PHE A 211 -20.05 -8.97 -30.86
N GLU A 212 -19.62 -7.78 -30.44
CA GLU A 212 -18.30 -7.52 -29.88
C GLU A 212 -18.47 -6.78 -28.56
N LEU A 213 -17.73 -7.24 -27.56
CA LEU A 213 -17.64 -6.61 -26.25
C LEU A 213 -16.24 -6.07 -26.04
N GLU A 214 -16.14 -4.80 -25.71
CA GLU A 214 -14.90 -4.16 -25.25
C GLU A 214 -14.71 -4.45 -23.77
N VAL A 215 -13.62 -5.13 -23.40
CA VAL A 215 -13.23 -5.37 -22.02
C VAL A 215 -12.50 -4.13 -21.51
N LEU A 216 -13.16 -3.38 -20.64
CA LEU A 216 -12.64 -2.13 -20.06
C LEU A 216 -11.71 -2.38 -18.87
N ASP A 217 -11.94 -3.46 -18.15
CA ASP A 217 -11.20 -3.84 -16.96
C ASP A 217 -11.49 -5.31 -16.60
N THR A 218 -10.58 -5.93 -15.85
CA THR A 218 -10.76 -7.30 -15.33
C THR A 218 -10.49 -7.31 -13.84
N GLN A 219 -11.49 -7.67 -13.05
CA GLN A 219 -11.43 -7.59 -11.59
C GLN A 219 -11.59 -8.97 -10.96
N LYS A 220 -11.01 -9.16 -9.77
CA LYS A 220 -11.15 -10.41 -9.01
C LYS A 220 -12.40 -10.33 -8.14
N GLU A 221 -13.42 -11.13 -8.44
CA GLU A 221 -14.61 -11.29 -7.58
C GLU A 221 -14.62 -12.73 -7.02
N SER A 222 -14.40 -12.87 -5.71
CA SER A 222 -14.15 -14.17 -5.08
C SER A 222 -13.00 -14.91 -5.78
N ASP A 223 -13.21 -16.13 -6.28
CA ASP A 223 -12.17 -16.90 -6.98
C ASP A 223 -12.18 -16.68 -8.50
N HIS A 224 -13.10 -15.88 -9.04
CA HIS A 224 -13.26 -15.70 -10.48
C HIS A 224 -12.60 -14.41 -11.00
N ASN A 225 -12.12 -14.48 -12.25
CA ASN A 225 -11.73 -13.28 -13.00
C ASN A 225 -12.96 -12.78 -13.76
N VAL A 226 -13.44 -11.59 -13.41
CA VAL A 226 -14.62 -10.96 -13.97
C VAL A 226 -14.21 -9.87 -14.97
N CYS A 227 -14.56 -10.05 -16.23
CA CYS A 227 -14.34 -9.05 -17.28
C CYS A 227 -15.49 -8.03 -17.25
N ILE A 228 -15.16 -6.77 -17.02
CA ILE A 228 -16.11 -5.65 -17.06
C ILE A 228 -16.13 -5.11 -18.48
N CYS A 229 -17.26 -5.32 -19.15
CA CYS A 229 -17.38 -5.14 -20.59
C CYS A 229 -18.40 -4.08 -20.97
N ARG A 230 -18.16 -3.42 -22.10
CA ARG A 230 -19.09 -2.52 -22.78
C ARG A 230 -19.45 -3.09 -24.15
N ALA A 231 -20.71 -2.94 -24.54
CA ALA A 231 -21.21 -3.29 -25.86
C ALA A 231 -21.70 -2.03 -26.59
N GLU A 232 -21.63 -2.03 -27.92
CA GLU A 232 -22.37 -1.07 -28.73
C GLU A 232 -23.84 -1.52 -28.85
N GLY A 233 -24.68 -1.02 -27.95
CA GLY A 233 -26.10 -1.40 -27.87
C GLY A 233 -26.36 -2.59 -26.93
N ASP A 234 -27.61 -3.04 -26.88
CA ASP A 234 -27.97 -4.23 -26.10
C ASP A 234 -27.65 -5.50 -26.90
N VAL A 235 -26.84 -6.37 -26.30
CA VAL A 235 -26.47 -7.67 -26.88
C VAL A 235 -27.09 -8.80 -26.06
N THR A 236 -27.58 -9.82 -26.76
CA THR A 236 -28.04 -11.06 -26.13
C THR A 236 -26.87 -12.04 -26.09
N LEU A 237 -26.41 -12.32 -24.88
CA LEU A 237 -25.31 -13.26 -24.66
C LEU A 237 -25.85 -14.68 -24.60
N THR A 238 -25.22 -15.58 -25.35
CA THR A 238 -25.55 -17.01 -25.39
C THR A 238 -24.37 -17.82 -24.86
N GLY A 239 -24.61 -19.10 -24.54
CA GLY A 239 -23.56 -20.02 -24.08
C GLY A 239 -22.61 -20.51 -25.19
N GLY A 240 -22.74 -19.99 -26.42
CA GLY A 240 -21.95 -20.38 -27.58
C GLY A 240 -20.48 -19.92 -27.51
N PRO A 241 -19.66 -20.33 -28.50
CA PRO A 241 -18.25 -19.98 -28.55
C PRO A 241 -18.05 -18.47 -28.72
N VAL A 242 -17.02 -17.96 -28.06
CA VAL A 242 -16.54 -16.58 -28.16
C VAL A 242 -15.02 -16.57 -28.28
N ARG A 243 -14.46 -15.62 -29.02
CA ARG A 243 -13.01 -15.37 -29.06
C ARG A 243 -12.64 -14.28 -28.06
N ALA A 244 -11.79 -14.60 -27.09
CA ALA A 244 -11.27 -13.70 -26.09
C ALA A 244 -9.86 -13.24 -26.48
N VAL A 245 -9.65 -11.93 -26.65
CA VAL A 245 -8.40 -11.33 -27.12
C VAL A 245 -7.95 -10.24 -26.14
N VAL A 246 -6.79 -10.43 -25.50
CA VAL A 246 -6.17 -9.44 -24.61
C VAL A 246 -5.48 -8.36 -25.45
N ASP A 247 -5.59 -7.10 -25.02
CA ASP A 247 -4.86 -5.98 -25.60
C ASP A 247 -3.37 -6.06 -25.21
N MET A 248 -2.57 -6.58 -26.14
CA MET A 248 -1.13 -6.76 -25.93
C MET A 248 -0.34 -5.45 -25.87
N GLU A 249 -0.86 -4.35 -26.42
CA GLU A 249 -0.22 -3.04 -26.30
C GLU A 249 -0.28 -2.52 -24.86
N LEU A 250 -1.25 -2.98 -24.07
CA LEU A 250 -1.36 -2.67 -22.64
C LEU A 250 -0.75 -3.75 -21.75
N ARG A 251 -0.99 -5.03 -22.05
CA ARG A 251 -0.48 -6.15 -21.22
C ARG A 251 1.04 -6.20 -21.23
N LYS A 252 1.69 -6.01 -22.38
CA LYS A 252 3.14 -6.18 -22.50
C LYS A 252 3.93 -5.13 -21.68
N PRO A 253 3.69 -3.81 -21.79
CA PRO A 253 4.31 -2.83 -20.89
C PRO A 253 4.00 -3.09 -19.41
N THR A 254 2.78 -3.55 -19.09
CA THR A 254 2.40 -3.90 -17.72
C THR A 254 3.28 -5.03 -17.17
N THR A 255 3.56 -6.08 -17.97
CA THR A 255 4.48 -7.16 -17.55
C THR A 255 5.93 -6.70 -17.39
N TYR A 256 6.38 -5.73 -18.19
CA TYR A 256 7.69 -5.10 -18.03
C TYR A 256 7.78 -4.35 -16.70
N ASN A 257 6.77 -3.53 -16.41
CA ASN A 257 6.67 -2.79 -15.18
C ASN A 257 6.52 -3.71 -13.95
N HIS A 258 5.84 -4.85 -14.09
CA HIS A 258 5.77 -5.86 -13.03
C HIS A 258 7.17 -6.39 -12.71
N THR A 259 7.91 -6.82 -13.74
CA THR A 259 9.26 -7.34 -13.56
C THR A 259 10.19 -6.28 -12.98
N ALA A 260 10.13 -5.04 -13.49
CA ALA A 260 10.87 -3.91 -12.99
C ALA A 260 10.55 -3.59 -11.51
N THR A 261 9.32 -3.84 -11.05
CA THR A 261 8.96 -3.69 -9.64
C THR A 261 9.77 -4.63 -8.74
N HIS A 262 9.99 -5.88 -9.15
CA HIS A 262 10.83 -6.83 -8.40
C HIS A 262 12.30 -6.41 -8.39
N LEU A 263 12.84 -6.00 -9.55
CA LEU A 263 14.21 -5.50 -9.67
C LEU A 263 14.43 -4.25 -8.80
N LEU A 264 13.48 -3.32 -8.84
CA LEU A 264 13.50 -2.10 -8.03
C LEU A 264 13.49 -2.44 -6.53
N HIS A 265 12.66 -3.39 -6.11
CA HIS A 265 12.61 -3.80 -4.71
C HIS A 265 13.95 -4.43 -4.26
N ALA A 266 14.57 -5.27 -5.09
CA ALA A 266 15.89 -5.83 -4.81
C ALA A 266 16.97 -4.73 -4.70
N ALA A 267 17.02 -3.82 -5.66
CA ALA A 267 17.97 -2.71 -5.68
C ALA A 267 17.78 -1.75 -4.49
N LEU A 268 16.54 -1.45 -4.10
CA LEU A 268 16.24 -0.65 -2.91
C LEU A 268 16.79 -1.30 -1.65
N ARG A 269 16.66 -2.62 -1.50
CA ARG A 269 17.20 -3.36 -0.34
C ARG A 269 18.73 -3.40 -0.34
N GLU A 270 19.35 -3.55 -1.51
CA GLU A 270 20.81 -3.52 -1.67
C GLU A 270 21.40 -2.16 -1.25
N VAL A 271 20.75 -1.05 -1.66
CA VAL A 271 21.28 0.31 -1.42
C VAL A 271 20.85 0.90 -0.08
N LEU A 272 19.60 0.68 0.32
CA LEU A 272 19.03 1.33 1.50
C LEU A 272 19.02 0.42 2.73
N GLY A 273 19.12 -0.90 2.55
CA GLY A 273 19.14 -1.90 3.62
C GLY A 273 17.92 -2.82 3.67
N GLU A 274 18.07 -3.92 4.41
CA GLU A 274 17.07 -5.00 4.48
C GLU A 274 15.76 -4.64 5.19
N HIS A 275 15.68 -3.48 5.84
CA HIS A 275 14.44 -2.99 6.46
C HIS A 275 13.44 -2.47 5.45
N VAL A 276 13.85 -2.21 4.20
CA VAL A 276 12.94 -1.82 3.13
C VAL A 276 11.93 -2.95 2.89
N ARG A 277 10.65 -2.60 3.01
CA ARG A 277 9.52 -3.48 2.74
C ARG A 277 8.50 -2.73 1.91
N GLN A 278 7.86 -3.44 0.98
CA GLN A 278 6.72 -2.93 0.23
C GLN A 278 5.60 -2.49 1.18
N ALA A 279 5.05 -1.31 0.94
CA ALA A 279 3.89 -0.74 1.62
C ALA A 279 2.71 -0.50 0.65
N GLY A 280 2.99 -0.48 -0.66
CA GLY A 280 2.01 -0.33 -1.73
C GLY A 280 2.67 -0.54 -3.09
N SER A 281 1.88 -0.94 -4.09
CA SER A 281 2.34 -1.06 -5.47
C SER A 281 1.21 -0.78 -6.45
N LEU A 282 1.55 -0.11 -7.54
CA LEU A 282 0.72 0.05 -8.73
C LEU A 282 1.59 -0.30 -9.93
N VAL A 283 1.09 -1.17 -10.79
CA VAL A 283 1.75 -1.59 -12.02
C VAL A 283 0.74 -1.40 -13.14
N ALA A 284 0.92 -0.32 -13.90
CA ALA A 284 0.11 0.06 -15.05
C ALA A 284 0.95 0.02 -16.34
N PRO A 285 0.35 0.10 -17.53
CA PRO A 285 1.09 0.07 -18.79
C PRO A 285 2.06 1.25 -18.96
N ASP A 286 1.68 2.43 -18.47
CA ASP A 286 2.39 3.69 -18.65
C ASP A 286 3.41 3.98 -17.54
N HIS A 287 3.19 3.45 -16.34
CA HIS A 287 4.08 3.64 -15.20
C HIS A 287 3.94 2.54 -14.13
N LEU A 288 4.94 2.47 -13.25
CA LEU A 288 4.83 1.76 -11.98
C LEU A 288 5.03 2.72 -10.81
N ARG A 289 4.35 2.47 -9.70
CA ARG A 289 4.59 3.11 -8.40
C ARG A 289 4.92 2.03 -7.38
N PHE A 290 6.01 2.23 -6.64
CA PHE A 290 6.40 1.33 -5.56
C PHE A 290 6.55 2.13 -4.27
N ASP A 291 5.62 1.92 -3.35
CA ASP A 291 5.62 2.56 -2.04
C ASP A 291 6.34 1.62 -1.05
N PHE A 292 7.32 2.12 -0.31
CA PHE A 292 8.13 1.28 0.60
C PHE A 292 8.41 1.98 1.93
N THR A 293 8.68 1.18 2.96
CA THR A 293 9.03 1.69 4.28
C THR A 293 10.49 2.12 4.32
N HIS A 294 10.73 3.41 4.49
CA HIS A 294 12.04 3.98 4.77
C HIS A 294 11.91 5.15 5.74
N PHE A 295 12.87 5.34 6.64
CA PHE A 295 12.76 6.29 7.75
C PHE A 295 13.16 7.72 7.38
N LYS A 296 13.79 7.90 6.22
CA LYS A 296 14.20 9.20 5.68
C LYS A 296 13.89 9.28 4.19
N LYS A 297 14.08 10.47 3.60
CA LYS A 297 14.06 10.63 2.15
C LYS A 297 15.27 9.93 1.55
N VAL A 298 15.11 9.30 0.39
CA VAL A 298 16.25 8.73 -0.36
C VAL A 298 17.06 9.86 -0.96
N GLU A 299 18.37 9.83 -0.76
CA GLU A 299 19.27 10.86 -1.28
C GLU A 299 19.43 10.73 -2.82
N PRO A 300 19.67 11.83 -3.55
CA PRO A 300 19.82 11.80 -5.01
C PRO A 300 20.84 10.78 -5.51
N GLU A 301 22.01 10.67 -4.87
CA GLU A 301 23.08 9.74 -5.26
C GLU A 301 22.68 8.27 -5.02
N GLN A 302 21.84 8.02 -4.01
CA GLN A 302 21.27 6.70 -3.77
C GLN A 302 20.25 6.34 -4.86
N LEU A 303 19.43 7.29 -5.29
CA LEU A 303 18.49 7.10 -6.41
C LEU A 303 19.22 6.74 -7.70
N GLU A 304 20.27 7.48 -8.06
CA GLU A 304 21.11 7.17 -9.23
C GLU A 304 21.72 5.77 -9.14
N THR A 305 22.13 5.36 -7.94
CA THR A 305 22.70 4.03 -7.71
C THR A 305 21.65 2.93 -7.88
N ILE A 306 20.45 3.12 -7.34
CA ILE A 306 19.31 2.21 -7.51
C ILE A 306 18.97 2.06 -8.99
N GLU A 307 18.84 3.18 -9.70
CA GLU A 307 18.54 3.19 -11.14
C GLU A 307 19.60 2.43 -11.95
N ARG A 308 20.88 2.64 -11.63
CA ARG A 308 21.99 1.92 -12.28
C ARG A 308 21.96 0.42 -12.00
N ILE A 309 21.61 -0.01 -10.79
CA ILE A 309 21.49 -1.43 -10.44
C ILE A 309 20.35 -2.08 -11.23
N VAL A 310 19.18 -1.44 -11.28
CA VAL A 310 18.03 -1.94 -12.04
C VAL A 310 18.37 -2.06 -13.52
N ASN A 311 18.94 -1.00 -14.11
CA ASN A 311 19.34 -1.03 -15.52
C ASN A 311 20.42 -2.08 -15.82
N ARG A 312 21.34 -2.33 -14.88
CA ARG A 312 22.31 -3.42 -15.00
C ARG A 312 21.59 -4.78 -15.02
N GLN A 313 20.71 -5.04 -14.05
CA GLN A 313 19.96 -6.30 -13.96
C GLN A 313 19.09 -6.55 -15.21
N ILE A 314 18.49 -5.51 -15.79
CA ILE A 314 17.76 -5.62 -17.06
C ILE A 314 18.71 -6.06 -18.19
N ARG A 315 19.93 -5.53 -18.27
CA ARG A 315 20.92 -5.88 -19.31
C ARG A 315 21.52 -7.27 -19.15
N GLU A 316 21.56 -7.80 -17.94
CA GLU A 316 22.00 -9.18 -17.69
C GLU A 316 20.99 -10.21 -18.23
N ASP A 317 19.75 -9.81 -18.50
CA ASP A 317 18.70 -10.65 -19.11
C ASP A 317 18.50 -11.98 -18.34
N TYR A 318 18.47 -11.89 -17.00
CA TYR A 318 18.25 -13.05 -16.14
C TYR A 318 16.92 -13.74 -16.48
N PRO A 319 16.89 -15.09 -16.52
CA PRO A 319 15.67 -15.80 -16.83
C PRO A 319 14.63 -15.63 -15.71
N VAL A 320 13.40 -15.31 -16.11
CA VAL A 320 12.26 -15.27 -15.18
C VAL A 320 11.61 -16.66 -15.13
N ARG A 321 11.56 -17.25 -13.93
CA ARG A 321 10.95 -18.56 -13.70
C ARG A 321 9.87 -18.45 -12.64
N TYR A 322 8.91 -19.36 -12.69
CA TYR A 322 7.93 -19.54 -11.63
C TYR A 322 7.76 -21.01 -11.28
N GLU A 323 7.46 -21.27 -10.02
CA GLU A 323 7.13 -22.62 -9.52
C GLU A 323 6.03 -22.52 -8.46
N TYR A 324 5.27 -23.60 -8.31
CA TYR A 324 4.35 -23.77 -7.19
C TYR A 324 5.03 -24.64 -6.13
N THR A 325 5.08 -24.15 -4.90
CA THR A 325 5.64 -24.89 -3.77
C THR A 325 4.86 -24.57 -2.50
N ASP A 326 5.09 -25.33 -1.45
CA ASP A 326 4.59 -25.02 -0.12
C ASP A 326 5.17 -23.71 0.44
N PHE A 327 4.35 -22.97 1.18
CA PHE A 327 4.75 -21.68 1.78
C PHE A 327 6.02 -21.78 2.63
N ASN A 328 6.17 -22.86 3.38
CA ASN A 328 7.31 -23.04 4.27
C ASN A 328 8.62 -23.31 3.51
N ALA A 329 8.63 -24.16 2.48
CA ALA A 329 9.85 -24.33 1.67
C ALA A 329 10.17 -23.08 0.86
N ALA A 330 9.18 -22.34 0.34
CA ALA A 330 9.43 -21.06 -0.31
C ALA A 330 10.21 -20.12 0.62
N LYS A 331 9.75 -19.98 1.87
CA LYS A 331 10.41 -19.15 2.89
C LYS A 331 11.83 -19.64 3.23
N GLN A 332 12.05 -20.95 3.30
CA GLN A 332 13.38 -21.52 3.55
C GLN A 332 14.37 -21.27 2.40
N ARG A 333 13.88 -21.19 1.16
CA ARG A 333 14.66 -20.81 -0.03
C ARG A 333 14.96 -19.31 -0.10
N GLY A 334 14.53 -18.53 0.89
CA GLY A 334 14.70 -17.08 0.92
C GLY A 334 13.66 -16.32 0.10
N ALA A 335 12.57 -16.97 -0.34
CA ALA A 335 11.49 -16.27 -1.01
C ALA A 335 10.88 -15.23 -0.08
N MET A 336 10.71 -14.03 -0.61
CA MET A 336 10.17 -12.91 0.15
C MET A 336 8.65 -12.87 -0.02
N ALA A 337 7.93 -13.02 1.09
CA ALA A 337 6.50 -12.74 1.13
C ALA A 337 6.26 -11.23 1.07
N LEU A 338 5.44 -10.78 0.13
CA LEU A 338 5.05 -9.38 0.00
C LEU A 338 4.06 -9.01 1.12
N PHE A 339 4.18 -7.79 1.62
CA PHE A 339 3.40 -7.33 2.77
C PHE A 339 1.94 -7.07 2.38
N GLY A 340 1.00 -7.65 3.14
CA GLY A 340 -0.44 -7.43 2.98
C GLY A 340 -1.17 -8.53 2.22
N GLU A 341 -0.45 -9.46 1.59
CA GLU A 341 -1.05 -10.62 0.92
C GLU A 341 -1.32 -11.77 1.90
N LYS A 342 -2.43 -12.47 1.67
CA LYS A 342 -2.74 -13.73 2.35
C LYS A 342 -2.25 -14.87 1.48
N TYR A 343 -1.29 -15.63 1.98
CA TYR A 343 -0.75 -16.80 1.29
C TYR A 343 -1.46 -18.07 1.78
N GLY A 344 -1.89 -18.91 0.84
CA GLY A 344 -2.37 -20.26 1.14
C GLY A 344 -1.21 -21.25 1.37
N ASP A 345 -1.55 -22.52 1.56
CA ASP A 345 -0.55 -23.58 1.80
C ASP A 345 0.39 -23.78 0.59
N VAL A 346 -0.15 -23.61 -0.62
CA VAL A 346 0.61 -23.62 -1.87
C VAL A 346 0.72 -22.18 -2.38
N VAL A 347 1.95 -21.77 -2.70
CA VAL A 347 2.27 -20.44 -3.23
C VAL A 347 3.00 -20.53 -4.55
N ARG A 348 2.78 -19.52 -5.40
CA ARG A 348 3.56 -19.31 -6.61
C ARG A 348 4.78 -18.44 -6.28
N VAL A 349 5.97 -18.99 -6.45
CA VAL A 349 7.23 -18.26 -6.28
C VAL A 349 7.69 -17.80 -7.67
N VAL A 350 8.06 -16.52 -7.78
CA VAL A 350 8.68 -15.96 -8.99
C VAL A 350 10.13 -15.67 -8.69
N SER A 351 11.04 -16.12 -9.55
CA SER A 351 12.47 -15.90 -9.43
C SER A 351 13.02 -15.21 -10.68
N ILE A 352 13.88 -14.22 -10.48
CA ILE A 352 14.64 -13.53 -11.52
C ILE A 352 16.12 -13.75 -11.19
N ALA A 353 16.71 -14.83 -11.73
CA ALA A 353 18.05 -15.29 -11.36
C ALA A 353 18.69 -16.15 -12.45
#